data_AF-F6DIU5-F1
#
_entry.id   AF-F6DIU5-F1
#
_cell.length_a   1.000
_cell.length_b   1.000
_cell.length_c   1.000
_cell.angle_alpha   90.00
_cell.angle_beta   90.00
_cell.angle_gamma   90.00
#
_symmetry.space_group_name_H-M   'P 1'
#
loop_
_entity.id
_entity.type
_entity.pdbx_description
1 polymer ?
#
loop_
_entity_poly.entity_id
_entity_poly.type
_entity_poly.pdbx_seq_one_letter_code
_entity_poly.pdbx_strand_id
1 'polypeptide(L)'
;MRRGFTLVELLVTVAVLALLLGIAARSLSASTLLERRVRPQALLADEASLLASALSRELFVAGYGMDSGTALDLKKGTAQGEEDALTLRYACEAGMEGLCFAEGVGRVKAVRYKAEGGILSAGICLSPAATGLPACGTDGLPVLGRALEGEVEAFRVAYRAPGGGWTRGNRTVTMASGTPGDKVAAVAVYIRLKGKAKTGARAFTPGASLAFPDGLSLSTFGLSNTALTDGYPRAERLVVTLTPNLGK
;
A
#
# COMPACT_ATOMS: atom_id res chain seq x y z
N MET A 1 -22.56 -18.22 -66.49
CA MET A 1 -22.94 -19.42 -65.72
C MET A 1 -23.28 -18.99 -64.30
N ARG A 2 -24.56 -18.95 -63.93
CA ARG A 2 -24.99 -18.73 -62.54
C ARG A 2 -24.95 -20.07 -61.82
N ARG A 3 -23.94 -20.33 -61.01
CA ARG A 3 -23.96 -21.45 -60.05
C ARG A 3 -24.91 -21.05 -58.94
N GLY A 4 -26.13 -21.59 -58.96
CA GLY A 4 -27.08 -21.44 -57.86
C GLY A 4 -26.62 -22.30 -56.70
N PHE A 5 -26.54 -21.72 -55.51
CA PHE A 5 -26.28 -22.45 -54.27
C PHE A 5 -27.34 -23.54 -54.09
N THR A 6 -26.94 -24.77 -53.82
CA THR A 6 -27.89 -25.82 -53.47
C THR A 6 -28.40 -25.60 -52.05
N LEU A 7 -29.64 -26.03 -51.77
CA LEU A 7 -30.27 -25.86 -50.46
C LEU A 7 -29.44 -26.49 -49.33
N VAL A 8 -28.72 -27.57 -49.64
CA VAL A 8 -27.78 -28.25 -48.73
C VAL A 8 -26.55 -27.39 -48.43
N GLU A 9 -25.94 -26.76 -49.44
CA GLU A 9 -24.80 -25.85 -49.24
C GLU A 9 -25.19 -24.61 -48.41
N LEU A 10 -26.42 -24.12 -48.57
CA LEU A 10 -26.94 -23.03 -47.74
C LEU A 10 -27.10 -23.47 -46.28
N LEU A 11 -27.63 -24.67 -46.04
CA LEU A 11 -27.81 -25.21 -44.69
C LEU A 11 -26.48 -25.44 -43.97
N VAL A 12 -25.50 -26.00 -44.69
CA VAL A 12 -24.14 -26.24 -44.15
C VAL A 12 -23.45 -24.92 -43.84
N THR A 13 -23.52 -23.92 -44.72
CA THR A 13 -22.91 -22.61 -44.47
C THR A 13 -23.55 -21.90 -43.28
N VAL A 14 -24.87 -21.93 -43.14
CA VAL A 14 -25.58 -21.37 -41.97
C VAL A 14 -25.18 -22.10 -40.67
N ALA A 15 -25.08 -23.43 -40.69
CA ALA A 15 -24.69 -24.22 -39.52
C ALA A 15 -23.25 -23.91 -39.07
N VAL A 16 -22.31 -23.81 -40.02
CA VAL A 16 -20.92 -23.44 -39.73
C VAL A 16 -20.85 -22.00 -39.21
N LEU A 17 -21.59 -21.06 -39.80
CA LEU A 17 -21.61 -19.66 -39.35
C LEU A 17 -22.18 -19.55 -37.92
N ALA A 18 -23.26 -20.27 -37.62
CA ALA A 18 -23.86 -20.32 -36.29
C ALA A 18 -22.90 -20.91 -35.25
N LEU A 19 -22.14 -21.95 -35.60
CA LEU A 19 -21.12 -22.53 -34.74
C LEU A 19 -19.98 -21.53 -34.46
N LEU A 20 -19.47 -20.86 -35.50
CA LEU A 20 -18.41 -19.85 -35.36
C LEU A 20 -18.86 -18.66 -34.52
N LEU A 21 -20.09 -18.17 -34.73
CA LEU A 21 -20.69 -17.11 -33.92
C LEU A 21 -20.89 -17.55 -32.46
N GLY A 22 -21.29 -18.81 -32.23
CA GLY A 22 -21.41 -19.38 -30.89
C GLY A 22 -20.06 -19.47 -30.15
N ILE A 23 -18.99 -19.86 -30.86
CA ILE A 23 -17.62 -19.89 -30.33
C ILE A 23 -17.12 -18.47 -30.02
N ALA A 24 -17.33 -17.52 -30.94
CA ALA A 24 -16.97 -16.12 -30.74
C ALA A 24 -17.73 -15.50 -29.56
N ALA A 25 -19.04 -15.72 -29.45
CA ALA A 25 -19.82 -15.20 -28.32
C ALA A 25 -19.32 -15.74 -26.96
N ARG A 26 -18.94 -17.02 -26.90
CA ARG A 26 -18.36 -17.64 -25.70
C ARG A 26 -16.98 -17.06 -25.37
N SER A 27 -16.13 -16.85 -26.37
CA SER A 27 -14.80 -16.26 -26.15
C SER A 27 -14.88 -14.81 -25.69
N LEU A 28 -15.75 -13.99 -26.27
CA LEU A 28 -16.00 -12.62 -25.81
C LEU A 28 -16.58 -12.59 -24.38
N SER A 29 -17.51 -13.49 -24.06
CA SER A 29 -18.07 -13.60 -22.71
C SER A 29 -17.01 -14.00 -21.68
N ALA A 30 -16.10 -14.93 -22.02
CA ALA A 30 -15.00 -15.31 -21.16
C ALA A 30 -14.00 -14.15 -20.94
N SER A 31 -13.66 -13.41 -22.01
CA SER A 31 -12.77 -12.25 -21.94
C SER A 31 -13.33 -11.13 -21.07
N THR A 32 -14.61 -10.79 -21.22
CA THR A 32 -15.25 -9.74 -20.41
C THR A 32 -15.36 -10.13 -18.94
N LEU A 33 -15.58 -11.42 -18.63
CA LEU A 33 -15.55 -11.91 -17.24
C LEU A 33 -14.15 -11.87 -16.63
N LEU A 34 -13.11 -12.19 -17.41
CA LEU A 34 -11.72 -12.08 -16.97
C LEU A 34 -11.35 -10.61 -16.73
N GLU A 35 -11.70 -9.72 -17.65
CA GLU A 35 -11.44 -8.29 -17.53
C GLU A 35 -12.10 -7.70 -16.28
N ARG A 36 -13.37 -8.03 -16.01
CA ARG A 36 -14.09 -7.62 -14.79
C ARG A 36 -13.45 -8.11 -13.50
N ARG A 37 -12.74 -9.25 -13.54
CA ARG A 37 -12.06 -9.81 -12.36
C ARG A 37 -10.67 -9.20 -12.16
N VAL A 38 -9.91 -9.02 -13.23
CA VAL A 38 -8.49 -8.64 -13.18
C VAL A 38 -8.31 -7.14 -13.04
N ARG A 39 -9.13 -6.34 -13.74
CA ARG A 39 -8.97 -4.88 -13.77
C ARG A 39 -9.04 -4.24 -12.37
N PRO A 40 -10.02 -4.57 -11.50
CA PRO A 40 -10.06 -3.99 -10.15
C PRO A 40 -8.86 -4.39 -9.31
N GLN A 41 -8.36 -5.63 -9.46
CA GLN A 41 -7.17 -6.06 -8.75
C GLN A 41 -5.91 -5.31 -9.19
N ALA A 42 -5.76 -5.04 -10.49
CA ALA A 42 -4.64 -4.28 -11.03
C ALA A 42 -4.66 -2.83 -10.50
N LEU A 43 -5.81 -2.17 -10.49
CA LEU A 43 -5.95 -0.81 -9.95
C LEU A 43 -5.57 -0.74 -8.46
N LEU A 44 -6.03 -1.70 -7.65
CA LEU A 44 -5.63 -1.80 -6.25
C LEU A 44 -4.11 -2.01 -6.09
N ALA A 45 -3.50 -2.81 -6.96
CA ALA A 45 -2.06 -3.05 -6.94
C ALA A 45 -1.25 -1.79 -7.31
N ASP A 46 -1.74 -1.00 -8.27
CA ASP A 46 -1.14 0.28 -8.66
C ASP A 46 -1.25 1.31 -7.54
N GLU A 47 -2.42 1.45 -6.89
CA GLU A 47 -2.61 2.30 -5.72
C GLU A 47 -1.65 1.93 -4.58
N ALA A 48 -1.55 0.63 -4.26
CA ALA A 48 -0.62 0.14 -3.24
C ALA A 48 0.85 0.40 -3.61
N SER A 49 1.20 0.36 -4.90
CA SER A 49 2.55 0.60 -5.40
C SER A 49 2.95 2.08 -5.35
N LEU A 50 2.01 2.99 -5.64
CA LEU A 50 2.20 4.43 -5.48
C LEU A 50 2.42 4.79 -4.01
N LEU A 51 1.58 4.26 -3.11
CA LEU A 51 1.76 4.45 -1.68
C LEU A 51 3.10 3.87 -1.20
N ALA A 52 3.46 2.67 -1.65
CA ALA A 52 4.72 2.03 -1.30
C ALA A 52 5.94 2.89 -1.69
N SER A 53 5.89 3.51 -2.85
CA SER A 53 6.93 4.41 -3.34
C SER A 53 7.04 5.66 -2.48
N ALA A 54 5.91 6.26 -2.08
CA ALA A 54 5.88 7.40 -1.18
C ALA A 54 6.43 7.04 0.21
N LEU A 55 5.95 5.95 0.81
CA LEU A 55 6.42 5.44 2.10
C LEU A 55 7.92 5.17 2.10
N SER A 56 8.44 4.52 1.05
CA SER A 56 9.87 4.19 0.99
C SER A 56 10.76 5.43 0.92
N ARG A 57 10.31 6.50 0.25
CA ARG A 57 11.08 7.76 0.18
C ARG A 57 11.10 8.46 1.53
N GLU A 58 9.93 8.59 2.16
CA GLU A 58 9.75 9.27 3.44
C GLU A 58 10.43 8.51 4.60
N LEU A 59 10.34 7.17 4.62
CA LEU A 59 11.02 6.34 5.63
C LEU A 59 12.55 6.41 5.52
N PHE A 60 13.09 6.49 4.31
CA PHE A 60 14.54 6.54 4.11
C PHE A 60 15.18 7.79 4.75
N VAL A 61 14.47 8.92 4.68
CA VAL A 61 14.94 10.19 5.25
C VAL A 61 14.53 10.40 6.71
N ALA A 62 13.80 9.47 7.33
CA ALA A 62 13.41 9.58 8.73
C ALA A 62 14.65 9.81 9.63
N GLY A 63 14.57 10.83 10.50
CA GLY A 63 15.65 11.28 11.39
C GLY A 63 16.75 12.11 10.73
N TYR A 64 16.69 12.36 9.42
CA TYR A 64 17.69 13.17 8.73
C TYR A 64 17.79 14.57 9.33
N GLY A 65 19.02 15.04 9.58
CA GLY A 65 19.31 16.40 10.04
C GLY A 65 18.69 16.80 11.38
N MET A 66 18.15 15.85 12.16
CA MET A 66 17.53 16.13 13.45
C MET A 66 18.56 16.05 14.59
N ASP A 67 18.82 17.17 15.25
CA ASP A 67 19.66 17.19 16.45
C ASP A 67 18.94 16.65 17.70
N SER A 68 17.63 16.89 17.81
CA SER A 68 16.84 16.47 18.96
C SER A 68 15.38 16.16 18.63
N GLY A 69 14.70 15.47 19.55
CA GLY A 69 13.26 15.20 19.46
C GLY A 69 12.91 13.88 18.79
N THR A 70 11.62 13.56 18.69
CA THR A 70 11.17 12.25 18.21
C THR A 70 11.21 12.14 16.69
N ALA A 71 12.12 11.33 16.15
CA ALA A 71 12.28 11.09 14.72
C ALA A 71 11.35 10.00 14.16
N LEU A 72 10.98 9.01 14.98
CA LEU A 72 10.07 7.93 14.57
C LEU A 72 9.15 7.57 15.72
N ASP A 73 7.88 7.33 15.42
CA ASP A 73 6.90 6.79 16.35
C ASP A 73 6.04 5.75 15.63
N LEU A 74 6.14 4.50 16.08
CA LEU A 74 5.38 3.35 15.62
C LEU A 74 4.39 2.99 16.71
N LYS A 75 3.11 2.96 16.37
CA LYS A 75 2.05 2.52 17.28
C LYS A 75 1.39 1.28 16.70
N LYS A 76 1.43 0.20 17.46
CA LYS A 76 0.76 -1.05 17.14
C LYS A 76 -0.73 -0.91 17.46
N GLY A 77 -1.60 -1.29 16.52
CA GLY A 77 -3.03 -1.45 16.78
C GLY A 77 -3.26 -2.49 17.89
N THR A 78 -4.06 -2.13 18.90
CA THR A 78 -4.20 -2.89 20.15
C THR A 78 -5.43 -3.78 20.21
N ALA A 79 -6.49 -3.46 19.46
CA ALA A 79 -7.70 -4.27 19.34
C ALA A 79 -7.78 -5.03 18.00
N GLN A 80 -8.62 -6.08 17.94
CA GLN A 80 -8.95 -6.71 16.65
C GLN A 80 -9.60 -5.69 15.72
N GLY A 81 -9.00 -5.48 14.54
CA GLY A 81 -9.46 -4.50 13.56
C GLY A 81 -8.83 -3.11 13.72
N GLU A 82 -7.99 -2.89 14.74
CA GLU A 82 -7.13 -1.72 14.80
C GLU A 82 -5.87 -1.92 13.96
N GLU A 83 -5.58 -0.91 13.16
CA GLU A 83 -4.45 -0.87 12.26
C GLU A 83 -3.29 -0.12 12.89
N ASP A 84 -2.09 -0.30 12.36
CA ASP A 84 -0.91 0.39 12.90
C ASP A 84 -0.91 1.87 12.52
N ALA A 85 -0.16 2.67 13.28
CA ALA A 85 0.15 4.05 12.91
C ALA A 85 1.66 4.25 12.86
N LEU A 86 2.09 5.04 11.89
CA LEU A 86 3.48 5.38 11.62
C LEU A 86 3.58 6.90 11.59
N THR A 87 4.46 7.48 12.41
CA THR A 87 4.85 8.88 12.29
C THR A 87 6.36 8.96 12.16
N LEU A 88 6.83 9.64 11.13
CA LEU A 88 8.26 9.90 10.92
C LEU A 88 8.49 11.40 10.85
N ARG A 89 9.70 11.83 11.22
CA ARG A 89 10.11 13.23 11.17
C ARG A 89 11.53 13.36 10.66
N TYR A 90 11.83 14.50 10.05
CA TYR A 90 13.17 14.87 9.60
C TYR A 90 13.29 16.39 9.42
N ALA A 91 14.51 16.90 9.47
CA ALA A 91 14.79 18.31 9.22
C ALA A 91 14.76 18.60 7.71
N CYS A 92 14.09 19.69 7.35
CA CYS A 92 14.03 20.17 5.97
C CYS A 92 15.29 20.97 5.63
N GLU A 93 15.95 20.55 4.56
CA GLU A 93 17.09 21.24 3.95
C GLU A 93 16.71 21.80 2.58
N ALA A 94 17.36 22.89 2.17
CA ALA A 94 17.15 23.49 0.86
C ALA A 94 17.50 22.49 -0.25
N GLY A 95 16.61 22.35 -1.25
CA GLY A 95 16.82 21.45 -2.39
C GLY A 95 16.46 19.98 -2.15
N MET A 96 16.03 19.60 -0.94
CA MET A 96 15.66 18.21 -0.63
C MET A 96 14.30 17.82 -1.24
N GLU A 97 13.26 18.61 -0.97
CA GLU A 97 11.89 18.37 -1.45
C GLU A 97 11.13 19.68 -1.64
N GLY A 98 10.10 19.66 -2.49
CA GLY A 98 9.30 20.85 -2.82
C GLY A 98 8.67 21.53 -1.60
N LEU A 99 8.20 20.76 -0.60
CA LEU A 99 7.65 21.32 0.63
C LEU A 99 8.72 21.93 1.55
N CYS A 100 9.96 21.43 1.50
CA CYS A 100 11.06 22.03 2.23
C CYS A 100 11.47 23.38 1.62
N PHE A 101 11.27 23.59 0.31
CA PHE A 101 11.63 24.81 -0.39
C PHE A 101 10.69 26.00 -0.11
N ALA A 102 9.38 25.78 0.00
CA ALA A 102 8.40 26.88 0.09
C ALA A 102 8.47 27.66 1.42
N GLU A 103 8.52 26.97 2.56
CA GLU A 103 8.61 27.59 3.90
C GLU A 103 9.32 26.67 4.94
N GLY A 104 9.91 25.56 4.48
CA GLY A 104 10.32 24.45 5.35
C GLY A 104 11.78 24.44 5.79
N VAL A 105 12.69 25.16 5.11
CA VAL A 105 14.14 25.12 5.43
C VAL A 105 14.39 25.45 6.90
N GLY A 106 15.13 24.58 7.60
CA GLY A 106 15.44 24.73 9.02
C GLY A 106 14.31 24.30 9.97
N ARG A 107 13.18 23.81 9.45
CA ARG A 107 12.06 23.26 10.23
C ARG A 107 12.08 21.73 10.19
N VAL A 108 11.37 21.10 11.11
CA VAL A 108 11.15 19.65 11.11
C VAL A 108 9.85 19.33 10.40
N LYS A 109 9.91 18.59 9.29
CA LYS A 109 8.74 17.98 8.65
C LYS A 109 8.36 16.71 9.40
N ALA A 110 7.07 16.53 9.64
CA ALA A 110 6.52 15.28 10.14
C ALA A 110 5.51 14.73 9.15
N VAL A 111 5.57 13.43 8.91
CA VAL A 111 4.64 12.68 8.08
C VAL A 111 4.03 11.58 8.91
N ARG A 112 2.70 11.50 8.91
CA ARG A 112 1.94 10.54 9.70
C ARG A 112 1.04 9.73 8.78
N TYR A 113 1.00 8.42 9.00
CA TYR A 113 0.08 7.47 8.40
C TYR A 113 -0.73 6.77 9.49
N LYS A 114 -2.03 6.67 9.31
CA LYS A 114 -2.94 5.92 10.19
C LYS A 114 -4.06 5.33 9.34
N ALA A 115 -4.34 4.04 9.51
CA ALA A 115 -5.52 3.42 8.93
C ALA A 115 -6.62 3.27 9.98
N GLU A 116 -7.85 3.61 9.61
CA GLU A 116 -9.03 3.50 10.47
C GLU A 116 -10.29 3.38 9.61
N GLY A 117 -11.20 2.47 9.96
CA GLY A 117 -12.47 2.31 9.24
C GLY A 117 -12.32 2.02 7.74
N GLY A 118 -11.26 1.31 7.33
CA GLY A 118 -10.99 1.02 5.92
C GLY A 118 -10.36 2.16 5.13
N ILE A 119 -9.99 3.27 5.77
CA ILE A 119 -9.37 4.44 5.16
C ILE A 119 -7.97 4.59 5.72
N LEU A 120 -6.97 4.76 4.85
CA LEU A 120 -5.64 5.20 5.26
C LEU A 120 -5.57 6.71 5.07
N SER A 121 -5.26 7.42 6.14
CA SER A 121 -5.04 8.87 6.14
C SER A 121 -3.55 9.16 6.28
N ALA A 122 -3.08 10.15 5.53
CA ALA A 122 -1.73 10.69 5.66
C ALA A 122 -1.75 12.20 5.94
N GLY A 123 -1.00 12.63 6.94
CA GLY A 123 -0.88 14.03 7.34
C GLY A 123 0.56 14.50 7.25
N ILE A 124 0.76 15.72 6.77
CA ILE A 124 2.06 16.39 6.75
C ILE A 124 1.94 17.67 7.55
N CYS A 125 2.91 17.93 8.42
CA CYS A 125 3.04 19.21 9.13
C CYS A 125 4.51 19.61 9.26
N LEU A 126 4.74 20.90 9.53
CA LEU A 126 6.06 21.45 9.86
C LEU A 126 6.08 21.90 11.33
N SER A 127 7.23 21.77 11.97
CA SER A 127 7.48 22.29 13.32
C SER A 127 8.74 23.18 13.31
N PRO A 128 8.63 24.47 13.71
CA PRO A 128 7.38 25.19 14.02
C PRO A 128 6.41 25.26 12.83
N ALA A 129 5.11 25.46 13.09
CA ALA A 129 4.07 25.45 12.08
C ALA A 129 4.28 26.54 11.00
N ALA A 130 4.09 26.17 9.73
CA ALA A 130 4.16 27.07 8.58
C ALA A 130 2.75 27.59 8.22
N THR A 131 2.68 28.73 7.54
CA THR A 131 1.39 29.39 7.28
C THR A 131 0.58 28.58 6.27
N GLY A 132 -0.69 28.30 6.57
CA GLY A 132 -1.58 27.55 5.68
C GLY A 132 -1.39 26.02 5.68
N LEU A 133 -0.50 25.47 6.50
CA LEU A 133 -0.40 24.03 6.75
C LEU A 133 -1.09 23.63 8.06
N PRO A 134 -1.74 22.44 8.11
CA PRO A 134 -2.35 21.96 9.34
C PRO A 134 -1.30 21.78 10.44
N ALA A 135 -1.68 22.12 11.67
CA ALA A 135 -0.85 21.89 12.84
C ALA A 135 -0.60 20.39 13.04
N CYS A 136 0.57 20.04 13.58
CA CYS A 136 0.89 18.66 13.91
C CYS A 136 -0.12 18.09 14.91
N GLY A 137 -1.05 17.27 14.45
CA GLY A 137 -2.08 16.67 15.31
C GLY A 137 -3.45 16.44 14.67
N THR A 138 -3.77 17.08 13.55
CA THR A 138 -5.02 16.76 12.82
C THR A 138 -4.85 15.45 12.04
N ASP A 139 -5.87 14.59 12.09
CA ASP A 139 -5.93 13.40 11.24
C ASP A 139 -5.80 13.86 9.78
N GLY A 140 -4.78 13.33 9.11
CA GLY A 140 -4.36 13.80 7.79
C GLY A 140 -5.42 13.61 6.72
N LEU A 141 -5.10 14.02 5.49
CA LEU A 141 -5.98 13.78 4.37
C LEU A 141 -6.03 12.28 4.04
N PRO A 142 -7.21 11.76 3.67
CA PRO A 142 -7.35 10.38 3.22
C PRO A 142 -6.53 10.14 1.94
N VAL A 143 -5.62 9.17 1.99
CA VAL A 143 -4.73 8.80 0.87
C VAL A 143 -5.15 7.51 0.16
N LEU A 144 -5.74 6.55 0.88
CA LEU A 144 -6.37 5.35 0.30
C LEU A 144 -7.70 5.07 0.99
N GLY A 145 -8.57 4.29 0.34
CA GLY A 145 -9.86 3.86 0.91
C GLY A 145 -11.05 4.75 0.58
N ARG A 146 -10.83 5.96 0.04
CA ARG A 146 -11.90 6.87 -0.39
C ARG A 146 -12.36 6.68 -1.83
N ALA A 147 -11.49 6.19 -2.71
CA ALA A 147 -11.90 5.87 -4.08
C ALA A 147 -13.03 4.83 -4.07
N LEU A 148 -13.82 4.78 -5.14
CA LEU A 148 -14.88 3.77 -5.31
C LEU A 148 -14.32 2.33 -5.39
N GLU A 149 -13.00 2.20 -5.49
CA GLU A 149 -12.34 0.98 -5.92
C GLU A 149 -11.97 0.04 -4.77
N GLY A 150 -11.54 0.56 -3.61
CA GLY A 150 -11.14 -0.29 -2.48
C GLY A 150 -11.10 0.36 -1.10
N GLU A 151 -10.91 -0.50 -0.09
CA GLU A 151 -10.73 -0.20 1.34
C GLU A 151 -9.42 -0.84 1.85
N VAL A 152 -8.84 -0.24 2.88
CA VAL A 152 -7.66 -0.77 3.56
C VAL A 152 -8.09 -1.85 4.55
N GLU A 153 -7.75 -3.10 4.24
CA GLU A 153 -8.07 -4.27 5.08
C GLU A 153 -6.92 -4.62 6.03
N ALA A 154 -5.69 -4.22 5.69
CA ALA A 154 -4.55 -4.29 6.60
C ALA A 154 -3.51 -3.21 6.29
N PHE A 155 -2.98 -2.59 7.33
CA PHE A 155 -1.84 -1.69 7.40
C PHE A 155 -1.07 -2.07 8.66
N ARG A 156 0.06 -2.72 8.47
CA ARG A 156 0.90 -3.26 9.55
C ARG A 156 2.32 -2.76 9.40
N VAL A 157 2.95 -2.43 10.51
CA VAL A 157 4.31 -1.90 10.55
C VAL A 157 5.16 -2.75 11.49
N ALA A 158 6.28 -3.24 10.98
CA ALA A 158 7.30 -3.93 11.73
C ALA A 158 8.60 -3.14 11.60
N TYR A 159 9.49 -3.30 12.57
CA TYR A 159 10.81 -2.69 12.56
C TYR A 159 11.87 -3.73 12.88
N ARG A 160 13.11 -3.40 12.53
CA ARG A 160 14.29 -4.19 12.85
C ARG A 160 15.30 -3.29 13.54
N ALA A 161 15.72 -3.67 14.75
CA ALA A 161 16.83 -3.02 15.44
C ALA A 161 18.18 -3.43 14.80
N PRO A 162 19.26 -2.61 14.94
CA PRO A 162 20.59 -3.01 14.49
C PRO A 162 21.01 -4.36 15.11
N GLY A 163 21.41 -5.32 14.26
CA GLY A 163 21.76 -6.68 14.69
C GLY A 163 20.60 -7.55 15.21
N GLY A 164 19.39 -7.00 15.29
CA GLY A 164 18.20 -7.70 15.78
C GLY A 164 17.37 -8.39 14.69
N GLY A 165 16.35 -9.12 15.13
CA GLY A 165 15.31 -9.68 14.26
C GLY A 165 14.16 -8.67 14.00
N TRP A 166 13.25 -9.05 13.11
CA TRP A 166 12.05 -8.27 12.82
C TRP A 166 11.02 -8.40 13.93
N THR A 167 10.45 -7.27 14.38
CA THR A 167 9.45 -7.22 15.43
C THR A 167 8.34 -6.22 15.08
N ARG A 168 7.10 -6.53 15.47
CA ARG A 168 5.96 -5.59 15.44
C ARG A 168 5.60 -5.18 16.86
N GLY A 169 5.65 -3.90 17.15
CA GLY A 169 5.34 -3.35 18.47
C GLY A 169 5.45 -1.84 18.48
N ASN A 170 5.10 -1.24 19.62
CA ASN A 170 5.32 0.19 19.82
C ASN A 170 6.83 0.47 19.81
N ARG A 171 7.23 1.55 19.13
CA ARG A 171 8.63 1.98 19.10
C ARG A 171 8.69 3.47 18.87
N THR A 172 9.43 4.16 19.72
CA THR A 172 9.71 5.59 19.57
C THR A 172 11.22 5.77 19.49
N VAL A 173 11.70 6.45 18.44
CA VAL A 173 13.11 6.81 18.26
C VAL A 173 13.24 8.30 18.53
N THR A 174 14.00 8.64 19.55
CA THR A 174 14.28 10.04 19.93
C THR A 174 15.73 10.35 19.61
N MET A 175 15.94 11.47 18.92
CA MET A 175 17.25 12.02 18.63
C MET A 175 17.73 12.81 19.84
N ALA A 176 19.01 12.65 20.19
CA ALA A 176 19.72 13.46 21.16
C ALA A 176 21.12 13.75 20.62
N SER A 177 21.43 15.02 20.41
CA SER A 177 22.68 15.48 19.78
C SER A 177 22.98 14.74 18.47
N GLY A 178 21.97 14.61 17.60
CA GLY A 178 22.08 13.92 16.32
C GLY A 178 22.17 12.38 16.39
N THR A 179 22.10 11.81 17.60
CA THR A 179 22.21 10.36 17.81
C THR A 179 20.83 9.75 18.11
N PRO A 180 20.41 8.69 17.40
CA PRO A 180 19.15 8.00 17.67
C PRO A 180 19.25 7.10 18.91
N GLY A 181 18.34 7.30 19.87
CA GLY A 181 18.01 6.31 20.90
C GLY A 181 17.11 5.20 20.36
N ASP A 182 17.09 4.01 20.98
CA ASP A 182 16.21 2.90 20.57
C ASP A 182 16.26 2.56 19.06
N LYS A 183 17.49 2.52 18.54
CA LYS A 183 17.83 2.45 17.12
C LYS A 183 16.95 1.50 16.29
N VAL A 184 16.64 1.96 15.08
CA VAL A 184 15.91 1.20 14.07
C VAL A 184 16.73 1.20 12.79
N ALA A 185 17.15 0.01 12.34
CA ALA A 185 17.93 -0.17 11.13
C ALA A 185 17.07 -0.27 9.86
N ALA A 186 15.86 -0.81 9.99
CA ALA A 186 14.90 -0.91 8.89
C ALA A 186 13.46 -0.92 9.41
N VAL A 187 12.54 -0.49 8.55
CA VAL A 187 11.09 -0.54 8.75
C VAL A 187 10.47 -1.33 7.61
N ALA A 188 9.52 -2.19 7.93
CA ALA A 188 8.70 -2.92 6.97
C ALA A 188 7.23 -2.54 7.13
N VAL A 189 6.58 -2.18 6.04
CA VAL A 189 5.16 -1.82 6.01
C VAL A 189 4.43 -2.79 5.10
N TYR A 190 3.45 -3.50 5.66
CA TYR A 190 2.54 -4.38 4.93
C TYR A 190 1.20 -3.66 4.73
N ILE A 191 0.75 -3.62 3.47
CA ILE A 191 -0.53 -3.05 3.08
C ILE A 191 -1.34 -4.12 2.36
N ARG A 192 -2.61 -4.28 2.73
CA ARG A 192 -3.59 -5.08 1.98
C ARG A 192 -4.82 -4.23 1.70
N LEU A 193 -5.18 -4.18 0.42
CA LEU A 193 -6.36 -3.52 -0.07
C LEU A 193 -7.39 -4.54 -0.51
N LYS A 194 -8.66 -4.22 -0.29
CA LYS A 194 -9.80 -5.03 -0.70
C LYS A 194 -10.74 -4.17 -1.54
N GLY A 195 -11.19 -4.70 -2.68
CA GLY A 195 -12.14 -3.99 -3.51
C GLY A 195 -13.52 -3.86 -2.86
N LYS A 196 -14.26 -2.80 -3.18
CA LYS A 196 -15.62 -2.57 -2.60
C LYS A 196 -16.71 -3.45 -3.22
N ALA A 197 -16.48 -3.96 -4.42
CA ALA A 197 -17.46 -4.79 -5.15
C ALA A 197 -16.99 -6.24 -5.26
N LYS A 198 -17.92 -7.18 -5.10
CA LYS A 198 -17.68 -8.60 -5.35
C LYS A 198 -17.64 -8.85 -6.86
N THR A 199 -16.51 -9.33 -7.36
CA THR A 199 -16.31 -9.57 -8.81
C THR A 199 -16.22 -11.05 -9.17
N GLY A 200 -16.35 -11.93 -8.17
CA GLY A 200 -16.03 -13.35 -8.33
C GLY A 200 -14.53 -13.56 -8.52
N ALA A 201 -13.72 -12.72 -7.85
CA ALA A 201 -12.27 -12.86 -7.81
C ALA A 201 -11.88 -14.23 -7.23
N ARG A 202 -10.69 -14.71 -7.62
CA ARG A 202 -10.13 -15.97 -7.09
C ARG A 202 -9.81 -15.82 -5.60
N ALA A 203 -9.65 -16.97 -4.94
CA ALA A 203 -9.18 -17.01 -3.55
C ALA A 203 -7.87 -16.23 -3.41
N PHE A 204 -7.82 -15.34 -2.43
CA PHE A 204 -6.64 -14.54 -2.12
C PHE A 204 -5.94 -15.12 -0.90
N THR A 205 -4.67 -15.48 -1.02
CA THR A 205 -3.86 -15.98 0.10
C THR A 205 -2.89 -14.88 0.52
N PRO A 206 -3.08 -14.23 1.68
CA PRO A 206 -2.17 -13.20 2.14
C PRO A 206 -0.73 -13.72 2.18
N GLY A 207 0.23 -12.88 1.81
CA GLY A 207 1.66 -13.17 1.81
C GLY A 207 2.13 -14.09 0.69
N ALA A 208 1.23 -14.76 -0.04
CA ALA A 208 1.62 -15.69 -1.10
C ALA A 208 2.27 -14.98 -2.30
N SER A 209 2.02 -13.68 -2.47
CA SER A 209 2.56 -12.88 -3.57
C SER A 209 3.79 -12.06 -3.18
N LEU A 210 4.21 -12.12 -1.91
CA LEU A 210 5.24 -11.27 -1.34
C LEU A 210 6.57 -12.00 -1.16
N ALA A 211 7.66 -11.33 -1.53
CA ALA A 211 9.01 -11.74 -1.18
C ALA A 211 9.40 -11.10 0.16
N PHE A 212 9.44 -11.90 1.22
CA PHE A 212 9.87 -11.43 2.54
C PHE A 212 11.40 -11.50 2.67
N PRO A 213 12.06 -10.50 3.28
CA PRO A 213 13.45 -10.63 3.70
C PRO A 213 13.59 -11.61 4.87
N ASP A 214 14.81 -12.07 5.10
CA ASP A 214 15.12 -13.02 6.17
C ASP A 214 14.58 -12.57 7.54
N GLY A 215 13.90 -13.50 8.21
CA GLY A 215 13.31 -13.29 9.52
C GLY A 215 12.01 -12.47 9.54
N LEU A 216 11.53 -11.95 8.40
CA LEU A 216 10.23 -11.31 8.28
C LEU A 216 9.19 -12.28 7.73
N SER A 217 7.97 -12.26 8.26
CA SER A 217 6.86 -13.03 7.72
C SER A 217 5.52 -12.36 8.03
N LEU A 218 4.43 -12.88 7.48
CA LEU A 218 3.08 -12.45 7.87
C LEU A 218 2.80 -12.57 9.38
N SER A 219 3.36 -13.61 10.01
CA SER A 219 3.18 -13.82 11.45
C SER A 219 3.81 -12.70 12.27
N THR A 220 4.91 -12.09 11.80
CA THR A 220 5.50 -10.89 12.40
C THR A 220 4.49 -9.74 12.44
N PHE A 221 3.64 -9.63 11.41
CA PHE A 221 2.58 -8.63 11.36
C PHE A 221 1.32 -9.03 12.15
N GLY A 222 1.28 -10.22 12.74
CA GLY A 222 0.09 -10.76 13.41
C GLY A 222 -1.02 -11.14 12.42
N LEU A 223 -0.65 -11.50 11.19
CA LEU A 223 -1.57 -11.90 10.14
C LEU A 223 -1.43 -13.40 9.84
N SER A 224 -2.52 -14.03 9.42
CA SER A 224 -2.50 -15.41 8.91
C SER A 224 -2.40 -15.44 7.39
N ASN A 225 -1.87 -16.53 6.86
CA ASN A 225 -1.87 -16.87 5.43
C ASN A 225 -3.12 -17.67 5.02
N THR A 226 -4.21 -17.58 5.79
CA THR A 226 -5.45 -18.30 5.46
C THR A 226 -6.06 -17.72 4.19
N ALA A 227 -6.45 -18.58 3.25
CA ALA A 227 -7.07 -18.15 2.00
C ALA A 227 -8.43 -17.49 2.25
N LEU A 228 -8.63 -16.32 1.63
CA LEU A 228 -9.86 -15.53 1.65
C LEU A 228 -10.65 -15.82 0.36
N THR A 229 -11.85 -16.38 0.50
CA THR A 229 -12.65 -16.92 -0.62
C THR A 229 -13.99 -16.20 -0.84
N ASP A 230 -14.13 -14.98 -0.34
CA ASP A 230 -15.37 -14.19 -0.36
C ASP A 230 -15.70 -13.55 -1.73
N GLY A 231 -14.80 -13.66 -2.71
CA GLY A 231 -14.97 -13.20 -4.09
C GLY A 231 -14.69 -11.71 -4.30
N TYR A 232 -14.13 -11.02 -3.30
CA TYR A 232 -13.64 -9.66 -3.44
C TYR A 232 -12.19 -9.65 -3.99
N PRO A 233 -11.89 -8.77 -4.96
CA PRO A 233 -10.51 -8.62 -5.43
C PRO A 233 -9.65 -8.02 -4.32
N ARG A 234 -8.42 -8.50 -4.18
CA ARG A 234 -7.46 -8.02 -3.18
C ARG A 234 -6.08 -7.86 -3.80
N ALA A 235 -5.36 -6.86 -3.32
CA ALA A 235 -3.96 -6.66 -3.62
C ALA A 235 -3.20 -6.43 -2.31
N GLU A 236 -1.95 -6.85 -2.26
CA GLU A 236 -1.07 -6.60 -1.13
C GLU A 236 0.27 -6.08 -1.59
N ARG A 237 0.94 -5.34 -0.71
CA ARG A 237 2.27 -4.81 -0.94
C ARG A 237 3.06 -4.83 0.35
N LEU A 238 4.33 -5.23 0.24
CA LEU A 238 5.32 -5.11 1.29
C LEU A 238 6.35 -4.06 0.87
N VAL A 239 6.58 -3.10 1.76
CA VAL A 239 7.64 -2.10 1.65
C VAL A 239 8.66 -2.45 2.70
N VAL A 240 9.94 -2.54 2.32
CA VAL A 240 11.05 -2.72 3.25
C VAL A 240 12.06 -1.62 2.98
N THR A 241 12.27 -0.75 3.96
CA THR A 241 13.10 0.45 3.80
C THR A 241 14.13 0.49 4.91
N LEU A 242 15.40 0.67 4.53
CA LEU A 242 16.47 0.96 5.47
C LEU A 242 16.29 2.38 6.04
N THR A 243 16.61 2.55 7.31
CA THR A 243 16.49 3.82 8.02
C THR A 243 17.88 4.29 8.48
N PRO A 244 18.73 4.76 7.56
CA PRO A 244 20.15 5.01 7.82
C PRO A 244 20.40 6.07 8.91
N ASN A 245 19.49 7.02 9.13
CA ASN A 245 19.67 8.03 10.18
C ASN A 245 19.19 7.56 11.56
N LEU A 246 18.42 6.46 11.62
CA LEU A 246 17.88 5.89 12.86
C LEU A 246 18.65 4.64 13.31
N GLY A 247 19.44 4.05 12.42
CA GLY A 247 20.17 2.80 12.65
C GLY A 247 21.65 2.98 13.01
N LYS A 248 22.18 4.20 12.90
CA LYS A 248 23.56 4.56 13.27
C LYS A 248 23.80 4.43 14.76
#